data_AF-A0AAX3SWV8-F1
#
_entry.id   AF-A0AAX3SWV8-F1
#
_cell.length_a   1.000
_cell.length_b   1.000
_cell.length_c   1.000
_cell.angle_alpha   90.00
_cell.angle_beta   90.00
_cell.angle_gamma   90.00
#
_symmetry.space_group_name_H-M   'P 1'
#
loop_
_entity.id
_entity.type
_entity.pdbx_description
1 polymer ?
#
loop_
_entity_poly.entity_id
_entity_poly.type
_entity_poly.pdbx_seq_one_letter_code
_entity_poly.pdbx_strand_id
1 'polypeptide(L)'
;MKVILNFIDVEKLGKLAYINPEGLKAVRLDFKFDVSIKFKKLETVVPFLIQYTITNDIDKMQKILKAVVEQITNSIIKFFNEKLINMKILKVFMIILI
;
A
#
# COMPACT_ATOMS: atom_id res chain seq x y z
N MET A 1 -14.08 1.49 -17.98
CA MET A 1 -13.24 0.60 -17.15
C MET A 1 -11.89 0.44 -17.81
N LYS A 2 -10.80 0.71 -17.10
CA LYS A 2 -9.42 0.54 -17.55
C LYS A 2 -8.76 -0.52 -16.68
N VAL A 3 -8.17 -1.53 -17.33
CA VAL A 3 -7.40 -2.58 -16.67
C VAL A 3 -5.92 -2.29 -16.91
N ILE A 4 -5.11 -2.34 -15.85
CA ILE A 4 -3.67 -2.09 -15.92
C ILE A 4 -2.95 -3.25 -15.22
N LEU A 5 -2.07 -3.93 -15.94
CA LEU A 5 -1.15 -4.89 -15.35
C LEU A 5 0.12 -4.15 -14.92
N ASN A 6 0.47 -4.26 -13.65
CA ASN A 6 1.70 -3.69 -13.09
C ASN A 6 2.59 -4.82 -12.59
N PHE A 7 3.84 -4.83 -12.99
CA PHE A 7 4.82 -5.74 -12.42
C PHE A 7 5.25 -5.22 -11.05
N ILE A 8 5.22 -6.10 -10.05
CA ILE A 8 5.70 -5.75 -8.72
C ILE A 8 7.20 -6.00 -8.68
N ASP A 9 7.97 -4.97 -8.35
CA ASP A 9 9.41 -5.06 -8.15
C ASP A 9 9.71 -5.72 -6.80
N VAL A 10 9.66 -7.05 -6.79
CA VAL A 10 9.86 -7.89 -5.59
C VAL A 10 11.27 -7.73 -5.01
N GLU A 11 12.25 -7.39 -5.83
CA GLU A 11 13.63 -7.12 -5.40
C GLU A 11 13.70 -5.86 -4.53
N LYS A 12 13.06 -4.77 -4.96
CA LYS A 12 12.96 -3.56 -4.14
C LYS A 12 12.18 -3.80 -2.85
N LEU A 13 11.07 -4.55 -2.91
CA LEU A 13 10.30 -4.87 -1.72
C LEU A 13 11.09 -5.75 -0.74
N GLY A 14 11.82 -6.75 -1.25
CA GLY A 14 12.70 -7.59 -0.44
C GLY A 14 13.80 -6.80 0.27
N LYS A 15 14.42 -5.83 -0.42
CA LYS A 15 15.40 -4.92 0.20
C LYS A 15 14.81 -4.08 1.32
N LEU A 16 13.61 -3.53 1.13
CA LEU A 16 12.92 -2.75 2.17
C LEU A 16 12.51 -3.64 3.35
N ALA A 17 12.10 -4.88 3.09
CA ALA A 17 11.70 -5.84 4.10
C ALA A 17 12.86 -6.53 4.82
N TYR A 18 14.09 -6.42 4.31
CA TYR A 18 15.24 -7.25 4.72
C TYR A 18 14.95 -8.76 4.57
N ILE A 19 14.22 -9.15 3.51
CA ILE A 19 13.85 -10.54 3.20
C ILE A 19 14.32 -10.87 1.79
N ASN A 20 15.00 -12.00 1.60
CA ASN A 20 15.43 -12.45 0.27
C ASN A 20 14.21 -12.80 -0.60
N PRO A 21 13.95 -12.06 -1.71
CA PRO A 21 12.81 -12.30 -2.58
C PRO A 21 13.09 -13.36 -3.67
N GLU A 22 14.23 -14.04 -3.63
CA GLU A 22 14.63 -15.03 -4.64
C GLU A 22 13.51 -16.00 -5.02
N GLY A 23 13.31 -16.18 -6.32
CA GLY A 23 12.26 -17.04 -6.88
C GLY A 23 10.83 -16.47 -6.81
N LEU A 24 10.61 -15.35 -6.12
CA LEU A 24 9.29 -14.71 -6.04
C LEU A 24 8.98 -13.97 -7.33
N LYS A 25 7.76 -14.12 -7.82
CA LYS A 25 7.22 -13.38 -8.96
C LYS A 25 5.85 -12.88 -8.56
N ALA A 26 5.63 -11.58 -8.68
CA ALA A 26 4.36 -10.99 -8.36
C ALA A 26 3.97 -9.91 -9.38
N VAL A 27 2.67 -9.83 -9.66
CA VAL A 27 2.06 -8.80 -10.50
C VAL A 27 0.81 -8.27 -9.81
N ARG A 28 0.40 -7.06 -10.15
CA ARG A 28 -0.82 -6.43 -9.68
C ARG A 28 -1.72 -6.05 -10.85
N LEU A 29 -2.95 -6.54 -10.82
CA LEU A 29 -4.01 -6.10 -11.72
C LEU A 29 -4.79 -4.97 -11.05
N ASP A 30 -4.76 -3.79 -11.68
CA ASP A 30 -5.52 -2.62 -11.25
C ASP A 30 -6.73 -2.44 -12.19
N PHE A 31 -7.94 -2.49 -11.64
CA PHE A 31 -9.18 -2.17 -12.32
C PHE A 31 -9.63 -0.77 -11.89
N LYS A 32 -9.56 0.19 -12.81
CA LYS A 32 -9.97 1.58 -12.60
C LYS A 32 -11.28 1.83 -13.33
N PHE A 33 -12.28 2.32 -12.63
CA PHE A 33 -13.56 2.69 -13.24
C PHE A 33 -14.23 3.77 -12.43
N ASP A 34 -15.05 4.57 -13.10
CA ASP A 34 -15.85 5.61 -12.46
C ASP A 34 -17.31 5.17 -12.46
N VAL A 35 -17.99 5.37 -11.34
CA VAL A 35 -19.42 5.17 -11.21
C VAL A 35 -20.09 6.53 -11.25
N SER A 36 -20.86 6.79 -12.30
CA SER A 36 -21.70 7.99 -12.38
C SER A 36 -23.08 7.69 -11.79
N ILE A 37 -23.47 8.47 -10.77
CA ILE A 37 -24.77 8.42 -10.12
C ILE A 37 -25.53 9.67 -10.54
N LYS A 38 -26.70 9.48 -11.17
CA LYS A 38 -27.54 10.59 -11.67
C LYS A 38 -28.86 10.65 -10.92
N PHE A 39 -29.22 11.84 -10.46
CA PHE A 39 -30.54 12.14 -9.90
C PHE A 39 -31.04 13.48 -10.45
N LYS A 40 -32.02 13.43 -11.36
CA LYS A 40 -32.51 14.59 -12.13
C LYS A 40 -31.34 15.31 -12.84
N LYS A 41 -31.06 16.56 -12.46
CA LYS A 41 -29.96 17.38 -12.99
C LYS A 41 -28.66 17.24 -12.20
N LEU A 42 -28.66 16.48 -11.10
CA LEU A 42 -27.47 16.24 -10.29
C LEU A 42 -26.75 15.01 -10.80
N GLU A 43 -25.44 15.14 -11.01
CA GLU A 43 -24.54 14.06 -11.38
C GLU A 43 -23.36 14.06 -10.41
N THR A 44 -23.07 12.88 -9.86
CA THR A 44 -21.87 12.63 -9.06
C THR A 44 -21.09 11.51 -9.72
N VAL A 45 -19.81 11.72 -9.97
CA VAL A 45 -18.89 10.71 -10.49
C VAL A 45 -17.96 10.29 -9.36
N VAL A 46 -18.00 9.00 -9.02
CA VAL A 46 -17.17 8.42 -7.96
C VAL A 46 -16.12 7.50 -8.59
N PRO A 47 -14.82 7.80 -8.44
CA PRO A 47 -13.77 6.92 -8.94
C PRO A 47 -13.57 5.72 -8.02
N PHE A 48 -13.42 4.53 -8.61
CA PHE A 48 -13.10 3.29 -7.92
C PHE A 48 -11.81 2.68 -8.49
N LEU A 49 -11.04 2.06 -7.59
CA LEU A 49 -9.85 1.27 -7.90
C LEU A 49 -9.95 -0.07 -7.16
N ILE A 50 -9.99 -1.17 -7.90
CA ILE A 50 -9.87 -2.52 -7.35
C ILE A 50 -8.50 -3.07 -7.73
N GLN A 51 -7.78 -3.65 -6.77
CA GLN A 51 -6.42 -4.17 -6.98
C GLN A 51 -6.34 -5.64 -6.58
N TYR A 52 -5.78 -6.46 -7.47
CA TYR A 52 -5.50 -7.87 -7.20
C TYR A 52 -4.02 -8.16 -7.38
N THR A 53 -3.38 -8.63 -6.30
CA THR A 53 -2.01 -9.12 -6.35
C THR A 53 -2.02 -10.60 -6.67
N ILE A 54 -1.28 -10.99 -7.71
CA ILE A 54 -1.07 -12.38 -8.12
C ILE A 54 0.41 -12.69 -7.88
N THR A 55 0.69 -13.78 -7.18
CA THR A 55 2.05 -14.20 -6.82
C THR A 55 2.17 -15.73 -6.95
N ASN A 56 3.38 -16.21 -7.21
CA ASN A 56 3.68 -17.64 -7.19
C ASN A 56 3.89 -18.21 -5.78
N ASP A 57 4.09 -17.36 -4.77
CA ASP A 57 4.21 -17.73 -3.37
C ASP A 57 3.49 -16.68 -2.51
N ILE A 58 2.35 -17.07 -1.94
CA ILE A 58 1.47 -16.17 -1.17
C ILE A 58 2.08 -15.88 0.20
N ASP A 59 2.60 -16.91 0.88
CA ASP A 59 3.14 -16.79 2.24
C ASP A 59 4.37 -15.89 2.26
N LYS A 60 5.28 -16.06 1.28
CA LYS A 60 6.47 -15.23 1.16
C LYS A 60 6.11 -13.78 0.79
N MET A 61 5.14 -13.59 -0.11
CA MET A 61 4.68 -12.25 -0.48
C MET A 61 4.02 -11.53 0.71
N GLN A 62 3.19 -12.23 1.49
CA GLN A 62 2.57 -11.66 2.69
C GLN A 62 3.61 -11.26 3.75
N LYS A 63 4.64 -12.09 3.97
CA LYS A 63 5.75 -11.76 4.87
C LYS A 63 6.47 -10.49 4.44
N ILE A 64 6.80 -10.37 3.14
CA ILE A 64 7.43 -9.16 2.59
C ILE A 64 6.53 -7.95 2.76
N LEU A 65 5.26 -8.03 2.39
CA LEU A 65 4.32 -6.91 2.50
C LEU A 65 4.17 -6.44 3.95
N LYS A 66 4.02 -7.35 4.89
CA LYS A 66 3.93 -7.02 6.32
C LYS A 66 5.19 -6.31 6.80
N ALA A 67 6.36 -6.86 6.49
CA ALA A 67 7.64 -6.26 6.88
C ALA A 67 7.84 -4.86 6.25
N VAL A 68 7.47 -4.67 4.98
CA VAL A 68 7.52 -3.35 4.33
C VAL A 68 6.62 -2.36 5.06
N VAL A 69 5.38 -2.76 5.40
CA VAL A 69 4.46 -1.86 6.09
C VAL A 69 4.96 -1.53 7.50
N GLU A 70 5.51 -2.49 8.24
CA GLU A 70 6.14 -2.23 9.53
C GLU A 70 7.28 -1.21 9.41
N GLN A 71 8.16 -1.35 8.41
CA GLN A 71 9.28 -0.41 8.19
C GLN A 71 8.81 1.01 7.83
N ILE A 72 7.82 1.12 6.95
CA ILE A 72 7.22 2.41 6.59
C ILE A 72 6.53 3.02 7.82
N THR A 73 5.78 2.22 8.57
CA THR A 73 5.08 2.66 9.79
C THR A 73 6.07 3.20 10.81
N ASN A 74 7.16 2.47 11.07
CA ASN A 74 8.23 2.89 11.97
C ASN A 74 8.89 4.18 11.51
N SER A 75 9.13 4.32 10.19
CA SER A 75 9.71 5.54 9.62
C SER A 75 8.79 6.75 9.80
N ILE A 76 7.48 6.58 9.59
CA ILE A 76 6.47 7.62 9.80
C ILE A 76 6.39 7.99 11.28
N ILE A 77 6.28 7.01 12.17
CA ILE A 77 6.24 7.24 13.63
C ILE A 77 7.49 7.99 14.09
N LYS A 78 8.67 7.59 13.60
CA LYS A 78 9.94 8.26 13.93
C LYS A 78 9.94 9.71 13.46
N PHE A 79 9.53 9.97 12.21
CA PHE A 79 9.44 11.33 11.67
C PHE A 79 8.54 12.24 12.53
N PHE A 80 7.35 11.77 12.88
CA PHE A 80 6.43 12.56 13.70
C PHE A 80 6.94 12.74 15.13
N ASN A 81 7.53 11.70 15.74
CA ASN A 81 8.07 11.81 17.08
C ASN A 81 9.26 12.78 17.14
N GLU A 82 10.17 12.78 16.17
CA GLU A 82 11.27 13.75 16.11
C GLU A 82 10.75 15.19 15.98
N LYS A 83 9.72 15.42 15.15
CA LYS A 83 9.02 16.71 15.03
C LYS A 83 8.31 17.13 16.31
N LEU A 84 7.64 16.21 17.01
CA LEU A 84 6.87 16.48 18.22
C LEU A 84 7.74 16.69 19.46
N ILE A 85 8.87 15.98 19.56
CA ILE A 85 9.90 16.23 20.59
C ILE A 85 10.43 17.67 20.44
N ASN A 86 10.67 18.13 19.22
CA ASN A 86 11.05 19.53 18.95
C ASN A 86 9.94 20.54 19.29
N MET A 87 8.67 20.10 19.37
CA MET A 87 7.52 20.94 19.72
C MET A 87 7.05 20.75 21.18
N LYS A 88 7.71 19.90 21.99
CA LYS A 88 7.30 19.51 23.37
C LYS A 88 5.88 18.95 23.50
N ILE A 89 5.40 18.21 22.48
CA ILE A 89 4.06 17.58 22.49
C ILE A 89 4.21 16.06 22.71
N LEU A 90 3.25 15.44 23.41
CA LEU A 90 3.21 14.00 23.71
C LEU A 90 3.27 13.13 22.43
N LYS A 91 3.98 12.00 22.50
CA LYS A 91 4.24 11.07 21.37
C LYS A 91 2.96 10.60 20.67
N VAL A 92 3.01 10.46 19.35
CA VAL A 92 1.91 9.94 18.52
C VAL A 92 2.01 8.42 18.39
N PHE A 93 0.91 7.73 18.70
CA PHE A 93 0.69 6.33 18.33
C PHE A 93 -0.19 6.30 17.08
N MET A 94 0.33 5.79 15.97
CA MET A 94 -0.41 5.64 14.72
C MET A 94 -0.72 4.15 14.50
N ILE A 95 -2.00 3.80 14.59
CA ILE A 95 -2.48 2.45 14.24
C ILE A 95 -2.83 2.47 12.76
N ILE A 96 -2.02 1.82 11.93
CA ILE A 96 -2.40 1.53 10.54
C ILE A 96 -3.15 0.20 10.56
N LEU A 97 -4.48 0.26 10.43
CA LEU A 97 -5.28 -0.92 10.12
C LEU A 97 -5.08 -1.27 8.64
N ILE A 98 -4.57 -2.46 8.37
CA ILE A 98 -4.52 -3.09 7.04
C ILE A 98 -5.55 -4.22 7.04
#